data_AF-Q83ZD7-F1
#
_entry.id   AF-Q83ZD7-F1
#
_cell.length_a   1.000
_cell.length_b   1.000
_cell.length_c   1.000
_cell.angle_alpha   90.00
_cell.angle_beta   90.00
_cell.angle_gamma   90.00
#
_symmetry.space_group_name_H-M   'P 1'
#
loop_
_entity.id
_entity.type
_entity.pdbx_description
1 polymer ?
#
loop_
_entity_poly.entity_id
_entity_poly.type
_entity_poly.pdbx_seq_one_letter_code
_entity_poly.pdbx_strand_id
1 'polypeptide(L)'
;MKFCPECGNKLIDGAKFCPECGYKIANLNNVSNIRDVHIEEGYKNSDNSIKISSDEYIKKILRESDFTNIDITPNISEKKLVNASVSIAQNTDPNTLIALIDTSLLTNGKSGVVFTGSEFFIKNNFSDSLRVPFKDLLSAKHSIDTTFNKKGIAIEEEKVIIEYKDGATVNLNANTYGKDIPYKLLANFLNEFDKNVDKISSKNQVVQLNQMNEKIIKLYFRIIIAYLKDDDGIIDSKEYKELIILMTKVKISKIVAKELREYRFEHKENLTIDELIEELQYELNEADLSDTSVIQSLGMDMISMNSDKLDDLTNDVVLMRNLNRLNFTDKQIQFAVHKIKAEKKILEEIMTDSQIKETAKELAAIASGAGVSLGALAITGAVGGLGMGVTSGLFALAFTLSTGTLFVGLAAITSAGFGVYKGVKYFSGTGELEKYGIRIQALQDNIKQMRIANNYIIEDINWLSEKLSHFAEKLKHSNEMSNELYEEIKILLSQNQLLASAGTLIEEEELNSEYELLKTSVPASLNLSKYNELLAKNTNKVYADEVIKKAYVVSGDLDEQNDLSSIELKEDVTLEELETVKAILEEIGYFDTKAASIAQGKSLAKKGFSNFKKSFLGGEDFE
;
A
#
# COMPACT_ATOMS: atom_id res chain seq x y z
N MET A 1 2.77 -31.60 -27.17
CA MET A 1 3.75 -31.71 -26.07
C MET A 1 3.11 -31.15 -24.82
N LYS A 2 3.10 -31.89 -23.70
CA LYS A 2 2.47 -31.47 -22.45
C LYS A 2 3.54 -31.04 -21.43
N PHE A 3 3.22 -30.05 -20.60
CA PHE A 3 4.08 -29.56 -19.53
C PHE A 3 3.39 -29.77 -18.18
N CYS A 4 4.17 -29.95 -17.11
CA CYS A 4 3.66 -30.07 -15.76
C CYS A 4 3.01 -28.75 -15.33
N PRO A 5 1.75 -28.74 -14.86
CA PRO A 5 1.07 -27.51 -14.44
C PRO A 5 1.65 -26.92 -13.15
N GLU A 6 2.34 -27.71 -12.32
CA GLU A 6 2.97 -27.24 -11.07
C GLU A 6 4.34 -26.59 -11.31
N CYS A 7 5.21 -27.20 -12.13
CA CYS A 7 6.62 -26.77 -12.21
C CYS A 7 7.09 -26.45 -13.63
N GLY A 8 6.24 -26.57 -14.64
CA GLY A 8 6.58 -26.25 -16.03
C GLY A 8 7.50 -27.24 -16.74
N ASN A 9 7.93 -28.33 -16.09
CA ASN A 9 8.79 -29.33 -16.75
C ASN A 9 8.07 -30.05 -17.89
N LYS A 10 8.81 -30.40 -18.94
CA LYS A 10 8.28 -31.12 -20.11
C LYS A 10 7.95 -32.57 -19.73
N LEU A 11 6.70 -32.97 -19.94
CA LEU A 11 6.23 -34.32 -19.63
C LEU A 11 6.49 -35.27 -20.81
N ILE A 12 6.89 -36.49 -20.47
CA ILE A 12 6.94 -37.61 -21.43
C ILE A 12 5.49 -38.02 -21.76
N ASP A 13 5.20 -38.34 -23.02
CA ASP A 13 3.84 -38.75 -23.41
C ASP A 13 3.39 -39.99 -22.62
N GLY A 14 2.25 -39.85 -21.91
CA GLY A 14 1.69 -40.89 -21.03
C GLY A 14 2.22 -40.90 -19.59
N ALA A 15 3.05 -39.93 -19.17
CA ALA A 15 3.53 -39.84 -17.80
C ALA A 15 2.38 -39.63 -16.79
N LYS A 16 2.26 -40.55 -15.82
CA LYS A 16 1.27 -40.46 -14.72
C LYS A 16 1.67 -39.50 -13.59
N PHE A 17 2.96 -39.19 -13.51
CA PHE A 17 3.54 -38.27 -12.52
C PHE A 17 4.65 -37.45 -13.19
N CYS A 18 4.83 -36.21 -12.74
CA CYS A 18 5.96 -35.38 -13.14
C CYS A 18 7.25 -35.95 -12.52
N PRO A 19 8.30 -36.21 -13.32
CA PRO A 19 9.56 -36.76 -12.81
C PRO A 19 10.35 -35.77 -11.94
N GLU A 20 10.05 -34.47 -12.02
CA GLU A 20 10.78 -33.43 -11.26
C GLU A 20 10.12 -33.10 -9.93
N CYS A 21 8.82 -32.82 -9.91
CA CYS A 21 8.12 -32.39 -8.70
C CYS A 21 7.18 -33.43 -8.09
N GLY A 22 7.05 -34.61 -8.71
CA GLY A 22 6.15 -35.68 -8.22
C GLY A 22 4.66 -35.43 -8.43
N TYR A 23 4.25 -34.31 -9.06
CA TYR A 23 2.85 -33.98 -9.29
C TYR A 23 2.14 -35.03 -10.16
N LYS A 24 0.97 -35.49 -9.72
CA LYS A 24 0.19 -36.54 -10.40
C LYS A 24 -0.58 -35.97 -11.60
N ILE A 25 -0.30 -36.48 -12.79
CA ILE A 25 -0.98 -36.08 -14.03
C ILE A 25 -2.27 -36.91 -14.16
N ALA A 26 -3.41 -36.29 -13.88
CA ALA A 26 -4.72 -36.93 -14.01
C ALA A 26 -5.03 -37.20 -15.50
N ASN A 27 -5.25 -38.46 -15.86
CA ASN A 27 -5.75 -38.83 -17.18
C ASN A 27 -7.24 -38.45 -17.26
N LEU A 28 -7.57 -37.51 -18.15
CA LEU A 28 -8.92 -36.95 -18.42
C LEU A 28 -9.97 -37.93 -18.98
N ASN A 29 -9.82 -39.24 -18.81
CA ASN A 29 -10.68 -40.23 -19.48
C ASN A 29 -11.57 -41.09 -18.56
N ASN A 30 -11.75 -40.79 -17.27
CA ASN A 30 -12.75 -41.50 -16.45
C ASN A 30 -13.10 -40.72 -15.18
N VAL A 31 -14.12 -39.85 -15.23
CA VAL A 31 -14.95 -39.52 -14.06
C VAL A 31 -16.39 -39.28 -14.54
N SER A 32 -17.07 -40.37 -14.89
CA SER A 32 -18.51 -40.47 -14.70
C SER A 32 -18.72 -41.27 -13.40
N ASN A 33 -19.62 -40.77 -12.56
CA ASN A 33 -20.03 -41.29 -11.24
C ASN A 33 -19.28 -40.70 -10.04
N ILE A 34 -19.64 -39.47 -9.65
CA ILE A 34 -20.13 -39.24 -8.28
C ILE A 34 -21.41 -38.41 -8.42
N ARG A 35 -22.48 -38.99 -7.86
CA ARG A 35 -23.86 -38.51 -7.86
C ARG A 35 -24.15 -37.88 -6.50
N ASP A 36 -25.09 -36.93 -6.52
CA ASP A 36 -26.02 -36.58 -5.46
C ASP A 36 -25.57 -35.59 -4.37
N VAL A 37 -25.57 -34.30 -4.74
CA VAL A 37 -26.20 -33.26 -3.91
C VAL A 37 -27.25 -32.57 -4.78
N HIS A 38 -28.50 -32.66 -4.36
CA HIS A 38 -29.65 -32.06 -5.03
C HIS A 38 -29.50 -30.53 -5.11
N ILE A 39 -29.34 -30.01 -6.32
CA ILE A 39 -29.72 -28.64 -6.68
C ILE A 39 -30.97 -28.79 -7.53
N GLU A 40 -32.07 -28.19 -7.07
CA GLU A 40 -33.32 -28.14 -7.80
C GLU A 40 -33.11 -27.48 -9.17
N GLU A 41 -33.37 -28.24 -10.23
CA GLU A 41 -33.41 -27.75 -11.60
C GLU A 41 -34.63 -26.85 -11.78
N GLY A 42 -34.39 -25.55 -11.78
CA GLY A 42 -35.42 -24.52 -11.89
C GLY A 42 -35.01 -23.28 -12.65
N TYR A 43 -34.16 -23.36 -13.69
CA TYR A 43 -34.00 -22.26 -14.65
C TYR A 43 -33.94 -22.79 -16.09
N LYS A 44 -35.12 -22.85 -16.70
CA LYS A 44 -35.26 -22.88 -18.15
C LYS A 44 -34.91 -21.49 -18.69
N ASN A 45 -34.13 -21.48 -19.78
CA ASN A 45 -33.87 -20.37 -20.70
C ASN A 45 -34.83 -19.18 -20.58
N SER A 46 -34.29 -18.05 -20.13
CA SER A 46 -34.74 -16.72 -20.53
C SER A 46 -33.49 -15.90 -20.87
N ASP A 47 -33.47 -15.32 -22.07
CA ASP A 47 -32.56 -14.24 -22.50
C ASP A 47 -32.70 -13.05 -21.53
N ASN A 48 -31.98 -13.10 -20.41
CA ASN A 48 -31.80 -11.96 -19.53
C ASN A 48 -30.33 -11.95 -19.12
N SER A 49 -29.46 -11.58 -20.06
CA SER A 49 -28.08 -11.23 -19.72
C SER A 49 -28.15 -10.06 -18.74
N ILE A 50 -27.76 -10.31 -17.49
CA ILE A 50 -27.63 -9.26 -16.48
C ILE A 50 -26.67 -8.21 -17.06
N LYS A 51 -27.18 -6.99 -17.27
CA LYS A 51 -26.36 -5.86 -17.70
C LYS A 51 -25.41 -5.48 -16.56
N ILE A 52 -24.23 -5.01 -16.90
CA ILE A 52 -23.16 -4.64 -15.97
C ILE A 52 -22.68 -3.22 -16.23
N SER A 53 -21.92 -2.65 -15.31
CA SER A 53 -21.33 -1.32 -15.48
C SER A 53 -20.40 -1.26 -16.71
N SER A 54 -20.27 -0.08 -17.32
CA SER A 54 -19.36 0.11 -18.45
C SER A 54 -17.91 -0.26 -18.12
N ASP A 55 -17.45 0.05 -16.91
CA ASP A 55 -16.15 -0.33 -16.38
C ASP A 55 -15.92 -1.86 -16.40
N GLU A 56 -16.86 -2.62 -15.86
CA GLU A 56 -16.78 -4.09 -15.81
C GLU A 56 -16.85 -4.69 -17.20
N TYR A 57 -17.72 -4.16 -18.06
CA TYR A 57 -17.84 -4.61 -19.44
C TYR A 57 -16.52 -4.44 -20.21
N ILE A 58 -15.87 -3.28 -20.09
CA ILE A 58 -14.56 -3.01 -20.71
C ILE A 58 -13.51 -4.02 -20.20
N LYS A 59 -13.41 -4.19 -18.88
CA LYS A 59 -12.45 -5.15 -18.28
C LYS A 59 -12.71 -6.56 -18.77
N LYS A 60 -13.97 -6.99 -18.84
CA LYS A 60 -14.36 -8.33 -19.31
C LYS A 60 -13.94 -8.58 -20.76
N ILE A 61 -14.38 -7.72 -21.69
CA ILE A 61 -14.12 -7.89 -23.13
C ILE A 61 -12.62 -7.87 -23.44
N LEU A 62 -11.86 -6.98 -22.78
CA LEU A 62 -10.43 -6.89 -23.01
C LEU A 62 -9.66 -8.09 -22.44
N ARG A 63 -10.08 -8.64 -21.29
CA ARG A 63 -9.49 -9.87 -20.71
C ARG A 63 -9.76 -11.11 -21.54
N GLU A 64 -10.93 -11.19 -22.16
CA GLU A 64 -11.34 -12.30 -23.03
C GLU A 64 -10.73 -12.20 -24.45
N SER A 65 -10.04 -11.10 -24.77
CA SER A 65 -9.44 -10.89 -26.09
C SER A 65 -8.08 -11.60 -26.22
N ASP A 66 -7.79 -12.10 -27.43
CA ASP A 66 -6.49 -12.70 -27.76
C ASP A 66 -5.39 -11.66 -28.03
N PHE A 67 -5.65 -10.37 -27.78
CA PHE A 67 -4.76 -9.29 -28.16
C PHE A 67 -3.62 -9.12 -27.14
N THR A 68 -2.38 -9.19 -27.61
CA THR A 68 -1.18 -8.99 -26.79
C THR A 68 -0.91 -7.50 -26.60
N ASN A 69 -0.40 -7.09 -25.42
CA ASN A 69 -0.12 -5.69 -25.02
C ASN A 69 -1.32 -4.87 -24.52
N ILE A 70 -2.26 -5.53 -23.86
CA ILE A 70 -3.30 -4.85 -23.08
C ILE A 70 -2.89 -4.82 -21.60
N ASP A 71 -2.72 -3.61 -21.08
CA ASP A 71 -2.64 -3.38 -19.64
C ASP A 71 -4.04 -2.98 -19.16
N ILE A 72 -4.61 -3.74 -18.24
CA ILE A 72 -5.93 -3.46 -17.65
C ILE A 72 -5.74 -3.13 -16.19
N THR A 73 -6.40 -2.06 -15.71
CA THR A 73 -6.39 -1.69 -14.31
C THR A 73 -6.76 -2.91 -13.46
N PRO A 74 -5.90 -3.28 -12.51
CA PRO A 74 -4.84 -2.44 -11.96
C PRO A 74 -3.43 -2.60 -12.49
N ASN A 75 -3.22 -3.51 -13.44
CA ASN A 75 -1.90 -3.93 -13.90
C ASN A 75 -1.26 -2.91 -14.87
N ILE A 76 -1.64 -1.64 -14.78
CA ILE A 76 -1.06 -0.55 -15.56
C ILE A 76 -0.04 0.17 -14.68
N SER A 77 1.23 0.16 -15.07
CA SER A 77 2.27 0.87 -14.33
C SER A 77 1.97 2.38 -14.26
N GLU A 78 2.28 3.03 -13.14
CA GLU A 78 2.04 4.48 -12.93
C GLU A 78 2.65 5.34 -14.04
N LYS A 79 3.87 5.01 -14.48
CA LYS A 79 4.52 5.69 -15.61
C LYS A 79 3.71 5.59 -16.90
N LYS A 80 3.14 4.41 -17.19
CA LYS A 80 2.26 4.23 -18.36
C LYS A 80 0.94 4.96 -18.18
N LEU A 81 0.33 4.92 -17.00
CA LEU A 81 -0.90 5.66 -16.68
C LEU A 81 -0.73 7.18 -16.91
N VAL A 82 0.34 7.77 -16.37
CA VAL A 82 0.65 9.20 -16.55
C VAL A 82 0.92 9.53 -18.01
N ASN A 83 1.75 8.71 -18.69
CA ASN A 83 2.03 8.92 -20.11
C ASN A 83 0.77 8.81 -20.97
N ALA A 84 -0.10 7.85 -20.69
CA ALA A 84 -1.35 7.61 -21.40
C ALA A 84 -2.33 8.76 -21.17
N SER A 85 -2.48 9.22 -19.92
CA SER A 85 -3.28 10.39 -19.55
C SER A 85 -2.87 11.63 -20.35
N VAL A 86 -1.59 11.99 -20.30
CA VAL A 86 -1.07 13.21 -20.94
C VAL A 86 -1.01 13.08 -22.46
N SER A 87 -0.56 11.94 -22.97
CA SER A 87 -0.23 11.79 -24.40
C SER A 87 -1.44 11.37 -25.24
N ILE A 88 -2.27 10.45 -24.73
CA ILE A 88 -3.38 9.82 -25.47
C ILE A 88 -4.71 10.38 -24.99
N ALA A 89 -4.98 10.40 -23.69
CA ALA A 89 -6.29 10.76 -23.13
C ALA A 89 -6.46 12.26 -22.87
N GLN A 90 -5.72 13.13 -23.57
CA GLN A 90 -5.92 14.59 -23.55
C GLN A 90 -5.88 15.23 -22.14
N ASN A 91 -5.02 14.73 -21.26
CA ASN A 91 -4.92 15.10 -19.84
C ASN A 91 -6.15 14.73 -18.98
N THR A 92 -6.90 13.69 -19.38
CA THR A 92 -7.91 13.06 -18.52
C THR A 92 -7.26 12.52 -17.25
N ASP A 93 -7.95 12.60 -16.11
CA ASP A 93 -7.45 12.10 -14.82
C ASP A 93 -6.94 10.66 -14.95
N PRO A 94 -5.63 10.39 -14.73
CA PRO A 94 -5.04 9.05 -14.79
C PRO A 94 -5.82 8.00 -13.97
N ASN A 95 -6.47 8.41 -12.89
CA ASN A 95 -7.18 7.48 -12.01
C ASN A 95 -8.53 7.01 -12.58
N THR A 96 -9.00 7.58 -13.68
CA THR A 96 -10.22 7.15 -14.39
C THR A 96 -9.92 6.20 -15.55
N LEU A 97 -8.63 5.91 -15.81
CA LEU A 97 -8.21 5.02 -16.89
C LEU A 97 -8.38 3.55 -16.46
N ILE A 98 -9.02 2.79 -17.33
CA ILE A 98 -9.41 1.40 -17.08
C ILE A 98 -8.51 0.43 -17.82
N ALA A 99 -8.12 0.77 -19.04
CA ALA A 99 -7.26 -0.07 -19.86
C ALA A 99 -6.44 0.76 -20.84
N LEU A 100 -5.26 0.23 -21.18
CA LEU A 100 -4.35 0.75 -22.17
C LEU A 100 -3.97 -0.40 -23.11
N ILE A 101 -4.27 -0.24 -24.39
CA ILE A 101 -3.68 -1.04 -25.47
C ILE A 101 -2.45 -0.25 -25.95
N ASP A 102 -1.25 -0.69 -25.57
CA ASP A 102 -0.02 0.06 -25.83
C ASP A 102 0.59 -0.31 -27.19
N THR A 103 0.63 0.66 -28.11
CA THR A 103 1.27 0.52 -29.43
C THR A 103 2.53 1.37 -29.57
N SER A 104 3.03 1.94 -28.47
CA SER A 104 4.25 2.74 -28.49
C SER A 104 5.50 1.90 -28.73
N LEU A 105 6.47 2.44 -29.49
CA LEU A 105 7.70 1.73 -29.89
C LEU A 105 8.54 1.20 -28.73
N LEU A 106 8.40 1.80 -27.54
CA LEU A 106 9.15 1.44 -26.33
C LEU A 106 8.22 0.99 -25.19
N THR A 107 6.98 0.60 -25.51
CA THR A 107 5.97 0.15 -24.52
C THR A 107 5.89 1.08 -23.32
N ASN A 108 5.80 2.38 -23.58
CA ASN A 108 5.81 3.43 -22.56
C ASN A 108 4.45 4.12 -22.39
N GLY A 109 3.40 3.64 -23.08
CA GLY A 109 2.04 4.16 -22.98
C GLY A 109 1.80 5.52 -23.65
N LYS A 110 2.63 5.94 -24.61
CA LYS A 110 2.45 7.23 -25.32
C LYS A 110 1.63 7.15 -26.61
N SER A 111 1.30 5.95 -27.08
CA SER A 111 0.47 5.71 -28.27
C SER A 111 -0.32 4.41 -28.11
N GLY A 112 -1.49 4.35 -28.73
CA GLY A 112 -2.41 3.23 -28.66
C GLY A 112 -3.84 3.65 -28.37
N VAL A 113 -4.56 2.80 -27.63
CA VAL A 113 -5.95 3.03 -27.21
C VAL A 113 -6.03 3.08 -25.69
N VAL A 114 -6.69 4.09 -25.14
CA VAL A 114 -6.95 4.23 -23.71
C VAL A 114 -8.44 4.24 -23.47
N PHE A 115 -8.91 3.39 -22.57
CA PHE A 115 -10.31 3.30 -22.17
C PHE A 115 -10.53 3.98 -20.82
N THR A 116 -11.58 4.79 -20.74
CA THR A 116 -12.26 5.15 -19.50
C THR A 116 -13.63 4.47 -19.50
N GLY A 117 -14.43 4.64 -18.45
CA GLY A 117 -15.75 4.01 -18.37
C GLY A 117 -16.79 4.67 -19.27
N SER A 118 -16.55 5.89 -19.75
CA SER A 118 -17.47 6.63 -20.62
C SER A 118 -17.03 6.76 -22.08
N GLU A 119 -15.76 6.46 -22.38
CA GLU A 119 -15.16 6.68 -23.69
C GLU A 119 -13.84 5.96 -23.88
N PHE A 120 -13.33 5.95 -25.12
CA PHE A 120 -11.92 5.69 -25.36
C PHE A 120 -11.26 6.80 -26.16
N PHE A 121 -9.95 6.86 -26.03
CA PHE A 121 -9.06 7.72 -26.78
C PHE A 121 -8.14 6.87 -27.64
N ILE A 122 -7.87 7.31 -28.86
CA ILE A 122 -6.95 6.62 -29.78
C ILE A 122 -5.93 7.61 -30.33
N LYS A 123 -4.66 7.20 -30.35
CA LYS A 123 -3.55 8.01 -30.86
C LYS A 123 -2.41 7.14 -31.37
N ASN A 124 -1.80 7.55 -32.47
CA ASN A 124 -0.50 7.06 -32.93
C ASN A 124 0.61 8.10 -32.68
N ASN A 125 1.88 7.70 -32.79
CA ASN A 125 3.04 8.55 -32.49
C ASN A 125 3.04 9.90 -33.26
N PHE A 126 2.41 9.94 -34.44
CA PHE A 126 2.36 11.12 -35.32
C PHE A 126 0.94 11.62 -35.58
N SER A 127 -0.07 11.09 -34.89
CA SER A 127 -1.45 11.55 -35.02
C SER A 127 -1.86 12.38 -33.80
N ASP A 128 -2.86 13.23 -33.99
CA ASP A 128 -3.59 13.79 -32.87
C ASP A 128 -4.38 12.69 -32.15
N SER A 129 -4.68 12.95 -30.88
CA SER A 129 -5.59 12.10 -30.11
C SER A 129 -7.02 12.32 -30.57
N LEU A 130 -7.74 11.23 -30.79
CA LEU A 130 -9.17 11.24 -31.08
C LEU A 130 -9.94 10.64 -29.90
N ARG A 131 -10.98 11.35 -29.47
CA ARG A 131 -11.92 10.95 -28.41
C ARG A 131 -13.15 10.27 -29.03
N VAL A 132 -13.58 9.15 -28.47
CA VAL A 132 -14.73 8.37 -28.93
C VAL A 132 -15.66 8.05 -27.76
N PRO A 133 -16.77 8.79 -27.58
CA PRO A 133 -17.72 8.56 -26.50
C PRO A 133 -18.54 7.29 -26.69
N PHE A 134 -18.92 6.63 -25.57
CA PHE A 134 -19.84 5.48 -25.59
C PHE A 134 -21.32 5.87 -25.54
N LYS A 135 -21.60 7.14 -25.25
CA LYS A 135 -22.96 7.63 -25.20
C LYS A 135 -23.55 7.72 -26.61
N ASP A 136 -24.81 7.35 -26.74
CA ASP A 136 -25.61 7.51 -27.96
C ASP A 136 -25.08 6.74 -29.19
N LEU A 137 -24.38 5.62 -28.97
CA LEU A 137 -23.91 4.74 -30.05
C LEU A 137 -25.09 4.13 -30.83
N LEU A 138 -24.98 4.13 -32.16
CA LEU A 138 -25.94 3.45 -33.05
C LEU A 138 -25.35 2.17 -33.64
N SER A 139 -24.15 2.24 -34.23
CA SER A 139 -23.44 1.06 -34.76
C SER A 139 -21.96 1.34 -34.98
N ALA A 140 -21.16 0.28 -35.07
CA ALA A 140 -19.75 0.33 -35.48
C ALA A 140 -19.46 -0.72 -36.56
N LYS A 141 -19.13 -0.30 -37.78
CA LYS A 141 -18.91 -1.20 -38.92
C LYS A 141 -17.41 -1.37 -39.18
N HIS A 142 -16.92 -2.60 -39.07
CA HIS A 142 -15.56 -2.97 -39.47
C HIS A 142 -15.50 -3.30 -40.96
N SER A 143 -14.49 -2.79 -41.67
CA SER A 143 -14.22 -3.13 -43.07
C SER A 143 -12.73 -3.18 -43.36
N ILE A 144 -12.37 -3.87 -44.44
CA ILE A 144 -11.00 -3.95 -44.96
C ILE A 144 -11.02 -3.45 -46.40
N ASP A 145 -10.32 -2.36 -46.66
CA ASP A 145 -10.18 -1.81 -48.01
C ASP A 145 -8.88 -2.32 -48.63
N THR A 146 -8.95 -2.97 -49.78
CA THR A 146 -7.77 -3.41 -50.53
C THR A 146 -7.45 -2.41 -51.64
N THR A 147 -6.30 -1.75 -51.54
CA THR A 147 -5.74 -0.91 -52.60
C THR A 147 -4.51 -1.57 -53.22
N PHE A 148 -4.15 -1.24 -54.45
CA PHE A 148 -2.96 -1.80 -55.09
C PHE A 148 -1.91 -0.71 -55.28
N ASN A 149 -0.68 -0.96 -54.86
CA ASN A 149 0.41 -0.03 -55.11
C ASN A 149 0.83 -0.05 -56.59
N LYS A 150 1.71 0.88 -56.99
CA LYS A 150 2.25 0.98 -58.36
C LYS A 150 2.98 -0.30 -58.85
N LYS A 151 3.26 -1.25 -57.96
CA LYS A 151 3.90 -2.55 -58.24
C LYS A 151 2.89 -3.73 -58.21
N GLY A 152 1.59 -3.46 -58.10
CA GLY A 152 0.55 -4.49 -58.06
C GLY A 152 0.44 -5.24 -56.73
N ILE A 153 1.07 -4.75 -55.66
CA ILE A 153 0.97 -5.37 -54.33
C ILE A 153 -0.27 -4.83 -53.64
N ALA A 154 -1.12 -5.74 -53.15
CA ALA A 154 -2.28 -5.44 -52.33
C ALA A 154 -1.85 -4.80 -50.99
N ILE A 155 -2.43 -3.65 -50.68
CA ILE A 155 -2.34 -2.93 -49.42
C ILE A 155 -3.74 -2.97 -48.82
N GLU A 156 -3.89 -3.79 -47.77
CA GLU A 156 -5.10 -3.85 -46.98
C GLU A 156 -5.07 -2.76 -45.89
N GLU A 157 -6.18 -2.04 -45.76
CA GLU A 157 -6.38 -1.00 -44.76
C GLU A 157 -7.63 -1.33 -43.94
N GLU A 158 -7.44 -1.60 -42.64
CA GLU A 158 -8.55 -1.80 -41.72
C GLU A 158 -9.20 -0.46 -41.33
N LYS A 159 -10.53 -0.46 -41.25
CA LYS A 159 -11.35 0.70 -40.91
C LYS A 159 -12.49 0.32 -39.96
N VAL A 160 -12.87 1.27 -39.10
CA VAL A 160 -14.10 1.22 -38.31
C VAL A 160 -14.85 2.53 -38.49
N ILE A 161 -16.10 2.45 -38.92
CA ILE A 161 -17.02 3.58 -39.02
C ILE A 161 -18.01 3.48 -37.88
N ILE A 162 -17.99 4.46 -36.97
CA ILE A 162 -18.88 4.55 -35.82
C ILE A 162 -19.96 5.56 -36.13
N GLU A 163 -21.23 5.14 -36.01
CA GLU A 163 -22.41 5.98 -36.20
C GLU A 163 -23.08 6.23 -34.85
N TYR A 164 -23.52 7.47 -34.60
CA TYR A 164 -24.26 7.88 -33.40
C TYR A 164 -25.73 8.12 -33.72
N LYS A 165 -26.58 8.09 -32.68
CA LYS A 165 -28.04 8.29 -32.79
C LYS A 165 -28.43 9.68 -33.32
N ASP A 166 -27.56 10.67 -33.15
CA ASP A 166 -27.74 12.04 -33.69
C ASP A 166 -27.30 12.17 -35.17
N GLY A 167 -26.79 11.10 -35.77
CA GLY A 167 -26.28 11.06 -37.14
C GLY A 167 -24.81 11.45 -37.28
N ALA A 168 -24.10 11.77 -36.19
CA ALA A 168 -22.66 11.98 -36.22
C ALA A 168 -21.91 10.68 -36.58
N THR A 169 -20.76 10.81 -37.23
CA THR A 169 -19.91 9.67 -37.61
C THR A 169 -18.45 9.90 -37.25
N VAL A 170 -17.80 8.87 -36.70
CA VAL A 170 -16.37 8.86 -36.39
C VAL A 170 -15.69 7.75 -37.19
N ASN A 171 -14.60 8.10 -37.88
CA ASN A 171 -13.86 7.18 -38.75
C ASN A 171 -12.49 6.84 -38.16
N LEU A 172 -12.27 5.57 -37.87
CA LEU A 172 -10.98 5.03 -37.45
C LEU A 172 -10.36 4.28 -38.62
N ASN A 173 -9.09 4.52 -38.92
CA ASN A 173 -8.37 3.81 -39.98
C ASN A 173 -6.92 3.50 -39.60
N ALA A 174 -6.40 2.41 -40.14
CA ALA A 174 -5.05 1.89 -39.88
C ALA A 174 -3.92 2.84 -40.33
N ASN A 175 -4.17 3.67 -41.35
CA ASN A 175 -3.18 4.61 -41.86
C ASN A 175 -2.92 5.77 -40.89
N THR A 176 -3.95 6.27 -40.22
CA THR A 176 -3.85 7.34 -39.22
C THR A 176 -3.37 6.79 -37.88
N TYR A 177 -4.03 5.74 -37.37
CA TYR A 177 -3.85 5.29 -35.98
C TYR A 177 -2.92 4.10 -35.80
N GLY A 178 -2.41 3.52 -36.90
CA GLY A 178 -1.48 2.40 -36.88
C GLY A 178 -2.18 1.05 -37.08
N LYS A 179 -1.44 0.12 -37.68
CA LYS A 179 -1.96 -1.22 -38.01
C LYS A 179 -2.09 -2.14 -36.80
N ASP A 180 -1.39 -1.82 -35.72
CA ASP A 180 -1.36 -2.61 -34.50
C ASP A 180 -2.59 -2.36 -33.60
N ILE A 181 -3.57 -1.58 -34.05
CA ILE A 181 -4.82 -1.35 -33.31
C ILE A 181 -5.82 -2.48 -33.65
N PRO A 182 -6.50 -3.09 -32.67
CA PRO A 182 -7.45 -4.16 -32.94
C PRO A 182 -8.82 -3.63 -33.40
N TYR A 183 -8.91 -3.14 -34.64
CA TYR A 183 -10.12 -2.53 -35.21
C TYR A 183 -11.36 -3.42 -35.14
N LYS A 184 -11.22 -4.71 -35.45
CA LYS A 184 -12.34 -5.68 -35.34
C LYS A 184 -12.85 -5.83 -33.90
N LEU A 185 -11.94 -5.86 -32.92
CA LEU A 185 -12.30 -5.92 -31.50
C LEU A 185 -13.07 -4.66 -31.09
N LEU A 186 -12.59 -3.47 -31.49
CA LEU A 186 -13.25 -2.20 -31.20
C LEU A 186 -14.67 -2.13 -31.78
N ALA A 187 -14.85 -2.56 -33.03
CA ALA A 187 -16.18 -2.57 -33.65
C ALA A 187 -17.15 -3.53 -32.93
N ASN A 188 -16.69 -4.74 -32.60
CA ASN A 188 -17.50 -5.71 -31.87
C ASN A 188 -17.86 -5.19 -30.46
N PHE A 189 -16.88 -4.65 -29.75
CA PHE A 189 -17.04 -4.05 -28.43
C PHE A 189 -18.13 -2.96 -28.45
N LEU A 190 -18.08 -2.04 -29.42
CA LEU A 190 -19.05 -0.94 -29.55
C LEU A 190 -20.46 -1.42 -29.94
N ASN A 191 -20.59 -2.39 -30.84
CA ASN A 191 -21.90 -2.90 -31.26
C ASN A 191 -22.66 -3.62 -30.15
N GLU A 192 -21.94 -4.25 -29.22
CA GLU A 192 -22.51 -5.00 -28.11
C GLU A 192 -22.65 -4.14 -26.83
N PHE A 193 -22.16 -2.89 -26.85
CA PHE A 193 -22.11 -2.02 -25.66
C PHE A 193 -23.51 -1.74 -25.07
N ASP A 194 -24.44 -1.15 -25.84
CA ASP A 194 -25.80 -0.82 -25.37
C ASP A 194 -26.60 -2.05 -24.88
N LYS A 195 -26.27 -3.24 -25.37
CA LYS A 195 -26.92 -4.50 -24.98
C LYS A 195 -26.42 -5.00 -23.63
N ASN A 196 -25.14 -4.82 -23.32
CA ASN A 196 -24.49 -5.38 -22.13
C ASN A 196 -24.31 -4.36 -20.99
N VAL A 197 -24.42 -3.07 -21.27
CA VAL A 197 -24.18 -1.99 -20.30
C VAL A 197 -25.49 -1.34 -19.83
N ASP A 198 -25.63 -1.13 -18.52
CA ASP A 198 -26.77 -0.45 -17.87
C ASP A 198 -26.46 0.99 -17.44
N LYS A 199 -25.26 1.23 -16.89
CA LYS A 199 -24.76 2.52 -16.41
C LYS A 199 -23.42 2.82 -17.07
N ILE A 200 -23.35 3.96 -17.76
CA ILE A 200 -22.10 4.53 -18.27
C ILE A 200 -21.56 5.48 -17.20
N SER A 201 -20.51 5.08 -16.51
CA SER A 201 -19.74 5.98 -15.64
C SER A 201 -18.26 5.65 -15.71
N SER A 202 -17.41 6.65 -15.48
CA SER A 202 -15.95 6.46 -15.38
C SER A 202 -15.58 6.45 -13.91
N LYS A 203 -15.47 5.26 -13.31
CA LYS A 203 -15.19 5.17 -11.88
C LYS A 203 -13.76 5.61 -11.58
N ASN A 204 -13.59 6.34 -10.48
CA ASN A 204 -12.25 6.63 -9.98
C ASN A 204 -11.65 5.34 -9.37
N GLN A 205 -10.54 4.89 -9.94
CA GLN A 205 -9.86 3.65 -9.56
C GLN A 205 -8.95 3.81 -8.34
N VAL A 206 -8.61 5.05 -7.95
CA VAL A 206 -7.67 5.39 -6.86
C VAL A 206 -8.25 6.54 -6.01
N VAL A 207 -8.92 6.19 -4.91
CA VAL A 207 -9.45 7.16 -3.95
C VAL A 207 -9.12 6.74 -2.53
N GLN A 208 -8.67 7.69 -1.70
CA GLN A 208 -8.42 7.41 -0.29
C GLN A 208 -9.75 7.36 0.47
N LEU A 209 -9.89 6.44 1.42
CA LEU A 209 -11.11 6.26 2.22
C LEU A 209 -11.50 7.56 2.94
N ASN A 210 -10.51 8.36 3.36
CA ASN A 210 -10.71 9.64 4.04
C ASN A 210 -11.30 10.77 3.16
N GLN A 211 -11.28 10.58 1.83
CA GLN A 211 -11.87 11.48 0.84
C GLN A 211 -13.27 11.01 0.43
N MET A 212 -13.68 9.81 0.84
CA MET A 212 -15.00 9.28 0.57
C MET A 212 -16.03 9.91 1.50
N ASN A 213 -17.31 9.78 1.15
CA ASN A 213 -18.38 10.30 2.00
C ASN A 213 -18.43 9.54 3.34
N GLU A 214 -18.96 10.19 4.39
CA GLU A 214 -19.00 9.61 5.74
C GLU A 214 -19.82 8.31 5.79
N LYS A 215 -20.80 8.12 4.90
CA LYS A 215 -21.60 6.89 4.83
C LYS A 215 -20.74 5.69 4.42
N ILE A 216 -19.92 5.83 3.38
CA ILE A 216 -18.98 4.81 2.91
C ILE A 216 -17.96 4.46 4.00
N ILE A 217 -17.37 5.49 4.63
CA ILE A 217 -16.40 5.28 5.73
C ILE A 217 -17.04 4.48 6.87
N LYS A 218 -18.28 4.83 7.25
CA LYS A 218 -19.01 4.11 8.30
C LYS A 218 -19.31 2.66 7.93
N LEU A 219 -19.79 2.41 6.71
CA LEU A 219 -20.06 1.05 6.24
C LEU A 219 -18.79 0.20 6.24
N TYR A 220 -17.68 0.75 5.75
CA TYR A 220 -16.37 0.10 5.75
C TYR A 220 -15.98 -0.36 7.16
N PHE A 221 -16.01 0.54 8.15
CA PHE A 221 -15.65 0.18 9.53
C PHE A 221 -16.70 -0.68 10.23
N ARG A 222 -18.00 -0.54 9.90
CA ARG A 222 -19.04 -1.44 10.42
C ARG A 222 -18.81 -2.88 10.00
N ILE A 223 -18.34 -3.12 8.77
CA ILE A 223 -17.99 -4.46 8.30
C ILE A 223 -16.80 -5.02 9.10
N ILE A 224 -15.76 -4.23 9.32
CA ILE A 224 -14.60 -4.66 10.14
C ILE A 224 -15.04 -4.97 11.57
N ILE A 225 -15.82 -4.09 12.20
CA ILE A 225 -16.30 -4.29 13.57
C ILE A 225 -17.25 -5.50 13.66
N ALA A 226 -18.10 -5.71 12.66
CA ALA A 226 -18.95 -6.90 12.60
C ALA A 226 -18.13 -8.18 12.49
N TYR A 227 -17.07 -8.15 11.68
CA TYR A 227 -16.11 -9.25 11.55
C TYR A 227 -15.41 -9.57 12.88
N LEU A 228 -14.88 -8.55 13.57
CA LEU A 228 -14.21 -8.77 14.85
C LEU A 228 -15.14 -9.39 15.91
N LYS A 229 -16.43 -9.08 15.84
CA LYS A 229 -17.45 -9.64 16.73
C LYS A 229 -18.03 -11.00 16.28
N ASP A 230 -17.61 -11.52 15.13
CA ASP A 230 -18.26 -12.66 14.46
C ASP A 230 -17.95 -14.02 15.12
N ASP A 231 -16.98 -14.09 16.05
CA ASP A 231 -16.65 -15.30 16.80
C ASP A 231 -17.31 -15.33 18.20
N ASP A 232 -17.08 -14.31 19.04
CA ASP A 232 -17.43 -14.28 20.45
C ASP A 232 -18.27 -13.04 20.86
N GLY A 233 -18.52 -12.14 19.91
CA GLY A 233 -19.29 -10.91 20.10
C GLY A 233 -18.54 -9.79 20.82
N ILE A 234 -17.26 -9.99 21.12
CA ILE A 234 -16.36 -9.08 21.83
C ILE A 234 -15.28 -8.62 20.84
N ILE A 235 -14.63 -7.50 21.15
CA ILE A 235 -13.41 -7.08 20.46
C ILE A 235 -12.33 -7.10 21.52
N ASP A 236 -11.34 -7.98 21.38
CA ASP A 236 -10.27 -8.12 22.35
C ASP A 236 -9.27 -6.94 22.30
N SER A 237 -8.33 -6.86 23.24
CA SER A 237 -7.40 -5.74 23.32
C SER A 237 -6.46 -5.62 22.10
N LYS A 238 -6.08 -6.74 21.47
CA LYS A 238 -5.22 -6.74 20.28
C LYS A 238 -6.02 -6.34 19.04
N GLU A 239 -7.22 -6.88 18.88
CA GLU A 239 -8.13 -6.51 17.79
C GLU A 239 -8.50 -5.03 17.88
N TYR A 240 -8.78 -4.55 19.09
CA TYR A 240 -9.09 -3.14 19.34
C TYR A 240 -7.91 -2.24 18.98
N LYS A 241 -6.70 -2.64 19.35
CA LYS A 241 -5.45 -1.95 19.00
C LYS A 241 -5.34 -1.78 17.49
N GLU A 242 -5.45 -2.87 16.72
CA GLU A 242 -5.35 -2.83 15.25
C GLU A 242 -6.49 -2.01 14.61
N LEU A 243 -7.72 -2.13 15.12
CA LEU A 243 -8.88 -1.36 14.66
C LEU A 243 -8.67 0.16 14.86
N ILE A 244 -8.25 0.59 16.05
CA ILE A 244 -8.01 2.01 16.31
C ILE A 244 -6.83 2.52 15.50
N ILE A 245 -5.74 1.74 15.35
CA ILE A 245 -4.62 2.09 14.47
C ILE A 245 -5.13 2.32 13.05
N LEU A 246 -5.98 1.45 12.50
CA LEU A 246 -6.59 1.64 11.18
C LEU A 246 -7.44 2.92 11.12
N MET A 247 -8.26 3.19 12.14
CA MET A 247 -9.04 4.43 12.24
C MET A 247 -8.13 5.68 12.19
N THR A 248 -6.94 5.63 12.80
CA THR A 248 -5.96 6.73 12.74
C THR A 248 -5.32 6.87 11.36
N LYS A 249 -5.00 5.75 10.68
CA LYS A 249 -4.43 5.74 9.33
C LYS A 249 -5.40 6.38 8.34
N VAL A 250 -6.68 6.04 8.45
CA VAL A 250 -7.76 6.63 7.66
C VAL A 250 -8.08 8.08 8.10
N LYS A 251 -7.61 8.55 9.26
CA LYS A 251 -7.91 9.90 9.78
C LYS A 251 -9.41 10.17 9.88
N ILE A 252 -10.14 9.23 10.47
CA ILE A 252 -11.61 9.36 10.60
C ILE A 252 -12.00 10.64 11.34
N SER A 253 -13.13 11.24 10.93
CA SER A 253 -13.64 12.44 11.60
C SER A 253 -14.11 12.09 13.03
N LYS A 254 -14.10 13.07 13.94
CA LYS A 254 -14.61 12.87 15.31
C LYS A 254 -16.09 12.45 15.33
N ILE A 255 -16.87 12.89 14.36
CA ILE A 255 -18.29 12.54 14.20
C ILE A 255 -18.41 11.06 13.89
N VAL A 256 -17.73 10.60 12.84
CA VAL A 256 -17.69 9.19 12.45
C VAL A 256 -17.13 8.31 13.59
N ALA A 257 -16.06 8.74 14.26
CA ALA A 257 -15.49 8.03 15.40
C ALA A 257 -16.49 7.82 16.54
N LYS A 258 -17.30 8.84 16.85
CA LYS A 258 -18.34 8.79 17.87
C LYS A 258 -19.45 7.80 17.49
N GLU A 259 -19.92 7.82 16.24
CA GLU A 259 -20.94 6.88 15.78
C GLU A 259 -20.43 5.43 15.78
N LEU A 260 -19.19 5.21 15.32
CA LEU A 260 -18.55 3.89 15.36
C LEU A 260 -18.32 3.40 16.79
N ARG A 261 -18.12 4.29 17.76
CA ARG A 261 -17.96 3.91 19.19
C ARG A 261 -19.20 3.20 19.71
N GLU A 262 -20.38 3.76 19.44
CA GLU A 262 -21.65 3.13 19.83
C GLU A 262 -21.76 1.74 19.20
N TYR A 263 -21.35 1.60 17.94
CA TYR A 263 -21.35 0.31 17.24
C TYR A 263 -20.34 -0.71 17.80
N ARG A 264 -19.18 -0.26 18.30
CA ARG A 264 -18.19 -1.13 18.97
C ARG A 264 -18.71 -1.65 20.31
N PHE A 265 -19.33 -0.82 21.12
CA PHE A 265 -19.69 -1.20 22.50
C PHE A 265 -21.14 -1.65 22.70
N GLU A 266 -22.03 -1.35 21.75
CA GLU A 266 -23.44 -1.71 21.83
C GLU A 266 -23.79 -2.84 20.83
N HIS A 267 -24.65 -3.77 21.24
CA HIS A 267 -25.17 -4.83 20.38
C HIS A 267 -26.31 -4.30 19.51
N LYS A 268 -25.97 -3.52 18.48
CA LYS A 268 -26.95 -2.82 17.62
C LYS A 268 -26.77 -3.10 16.12
N GLU A 269 -26.02 -4.13 15.73
CA GLU A 269 -26.00 -4.49 14.32
C GLU A 269 -27.24 -5.30 13.97
N ASN A 270 -28.07 -4.73 13.10
CA ASN A 270 -29.29 -5.37 12.61
C ASN A 270 -29.07 -5.98 11.21
N LEU A 271 -27.94 -5.68 10.57
CA LEU A 271 -27.56 -6.19 9.26
C LEU A 271 -26.52 -7.29 9.39
N THR A 272 -26.65 -8.31 8.55
CA THR A 272 -25.59 -9.29 8.33
C THR A 272 -24.38 -8.63 7.64
N ILE A 273 -23.21 -9.27 7.75
CA ILE A 273 -22.00 -8.80 7.05
C ILE A 273 -22.24 -8.74 5.53
N ASP A 274 -23.00 -9.69 4.98
CA ASP A 274 -23.35 -9.73 3.55
C ASP A 274 -24.22 -8.51 3.16
N GLU A 275 -25.23 -8.15 3.96
CA GLU A 275 -26.04 -6.95 3.74
C GLU A 275 -25.21 -5.65 3.87
N LEU A 276 -24.24 -5.60 4.79
CA LEU A 276 -23.34 -4.45 4.91
C LEU A 276 -22.42 -4.29 3.68
N ILE A 277 -21.94 -5.41 3.12
CA ILE A 277 -21.13 -5.42 1.89
C ILE A 277 -21.97 -4.94 0.71
N GLU A 278 -23.21 -5.41 0.58
CA GLU A 278 -24.14 -4.96 -0.47
C GLU A 278 -24.43 -3.46 -0.37
N GLU A 279 -24.68 -2.94 0.85
CA GLU A 279 -24.89 -1.50 1.05
C GLU A 279 -23.63 -0.69 0.71
N LEU A 280 -22.43 -1.18 1.08
CA LEU A 280 -21.17 -0.53 0.72
C LEU A 280 -20.99 -0.48 -0.80
N GLN A 281 -21.22 -1.59 -1.51
CA GLN A 281 -21.12 -1.65 -2.96
C GLN A 281 -22.10 -0.71 -3.66
N TYR A 282 -23.34 -0.64 -3.16
CA TYR A 282 -24.34 0.30 -3.66
C TYR A 282 -23.86 1.75 -3.54
N GLU A 283 -23.38 2.16 -2.35
CA GLU A 283 -22.91 3.53 -2.12
C GLU A 283 -21.67 3.88 -2.94
N LEU A 284 -20.76 2.92 -3.15
CA LEU A 284 -19.59 3.10 -4.02
C LEU A 284 -20.01 3.31 -5.49
N ASN A 285 -20.99 2.54 -5.96
CA ASN A 285 -21.54 2.68 -7.31
C ASN A 285 -22.24 4.03 -7.52
N GLU A 286 -22.95 4.53 -6.51
CA GLU A 286 -23.59 5.85 -6.57
C GLU A 286 -22.57 7.00 -6.54
N ALA A 287 -21.43 6.79 -5.87
CA ALA A 287 -20.34 7.76 -5.82
C ALA A 287 -19.35 7.66 -7.01
N ASP A 288 -19.59 6.77 -7.97
CA ASP A 288 -18.67 6.46 -9.09
C ASP A 288 -17.25 6.10 -8.61
N LEU A 289 -17.18 5.28 -7.57
CA LEU A 289 -15.93 4.77 -6.98
C LEU A 289 -15.73 3.28 -7.30
N SER A 290 -14.47 2.85 -7.39
CA SER A 290 -14.11 1.45 -7.60
C SER A 290 -14.49 0.58 -6.40
N ASP A 291 -15.53 -0.23 -6.56
CA ASP A 291 -15.94 -1.28 -5.63
C ASP A 291 -14.81 -2.28 -5.39
N THR A 292 -14.19 -2.76 -6.46
CA THR A 292 -13.10 -3.75 -6.42
C THR A 292 -11.95 -3.26 -5.57
N SER A 293 -11.53 -1.99 -5.72
CA SER A 293 -10.41 -1.43 -4.95
C SER A 293 -10.75 -1.36 -3.45
N VAL A 294 -11.96 -0.90 -3.12
CA VAL A 294 -12.39 -0.76 -1.71
C VAL A 294 -12.58 -2.12 -1.05
N ILE A 295 -13.21 -3.09 -1.72
CA ILE A 295 -13.39 -4.45 -1.22
C ILE A 295 -12.05 -5.16 -1.05
N GLN A 296 -11.12 -4.98 -1.99
CA GLN A 296 -9.77 -5.53 -1.85
C GLN A 296 -9.03 -4.92 -0.64
N SER A 297 -9.12 -3.61 -0.43
CA SER A 297 -8.56 -2.98 0.77
C SER A 297 -9.22 -3.53 2.03
N LEU A 298 -10.55 -3.64 2.07
CA LEU A 298 -11.29 -4.17 3.21
C LEU A 298 -10.80 -5.57 3.60
N GLY A 299 -10.58 -6.46 2.63
CA GLY A 299 -10.02 -7.79 2.87
C GLY A 299 -8.59 -7.74 3.43
N MET A 300 -7.73 -6.86 2.90
CA MET A 300 -6.38 -6.66 3.45
C MET A 300 -6.41 -6.14 4.89
N ASP A 301 -7.35 -5.26 5.20
CA ASP A 301 -7.50 -4.67 6.52
C ASP A 301 -8.13 -5.66 7.52
N MET A 302 -8.98 -6.59 7.08
CA MET A 302 -9.38 -7.76 7.90
C MET A 302 -8.18 -8.67 8.23
N ILE A 303 -7.29 -8.93 7.27
CA ILE A 303 -6.06 -9.69 7.49
C ILE A 303 -5.15 -8.94 8.47
N SER A 304 -5.08 -7.61 8.38
CA SER A 304 -4.24 -6.79 9.26
C SER A 304 -4.72 -6.78 10.70
N MET A 305 -6.01 -7.02 10.97
CA MET A 305 -6.49 -7.23 12.35
C MET A 305 -5.84 -8.43 13.04
N ASN A 306 -5.26 -9.37 12.27
CA ASN A 306 -4.61 -10.60 12.75
C ASN A 306 -3.09 -10.54 12.57
N SER A 307 -2.51 -9.34 12.73
CA SER A 307 -1.11 -9.08 12.40
C SER A 307 -0.12 -9.97 13.18
N ASP A 308 -0.53 -10.54 14.31
CA ASP A 308 0.28 -11.42 15.17
C ASP A 308 0.23 -12.91 14.77
N LYS A 309 -0.69 -13.31 13.87
CA LYS A 309 -0.91 -14.72 13.47
C LYS A 309 -0.79 -14.94 11.96
N LEU A 310 -0.03 -14.10 11.27
CA LEU A 310 0.07 -14.11 9.80
C LEU A 310 0.59 -15.42 9.19
N ASP A 311 1.37 -16.21 9.94
CA ASP A 311 1.92 -17.49 9.46
C ASP A 311 0.87 -18.62 9.44
N ASP A 312 -0.13 -18.56 10.32
CA ASP A 312 -1.13 -19.60 10.52
C ASP A 312 -2.55 -19.13 10.14
N LEU A 313 -2.64 -18.06 9.36
CA LEU A 313 -3.88 -17.34 9.06
C LEU A 313 -4.95 -18.21 8.38
N THR A 314 -4.53 -19.23 7.63
CA THR A 314 -5.45 -20.19 6.98
C THR A 314 -6.20 -21.09 7.96
N ASN A 315 -5.75 -21.19 9.21
CA ASN A 315 -6.44 -21.93 10.27
C ASN A 315 -7.56 -21.12 10.93
N ASP A 316 -7.61 -19.80 10.68
CA ASP A 316 -8.67 -18.93 11.19
C ASP A 316 -9.93 -19.08 10.34
N VAL A 317 -10.86 -19.89 10.82
CA VAL A 317 -12.12 -20.21 10.14
C VAL A 317 -12.99 -18.95 9.96
N VAL A 318 -12.97 -18.03 10.92
CA VAL A 318 -13.83 -16.84 10.90
C VAL A 318 -13.30 -15.82 9.90
N LEU A 319 -11.99 -15.58 9.90
CA LEU A 319 -11.35 -14.74 8.90
C LEU A 319 -11.52 -15.31 7.49
N MET A 320 -11.23 -16.59 7.28
CA MET A 320 -11.37 -17.22 5.96
C MET A 320 -12.83 -17.19 5.46
N ARG A 321 -13.82 -17.38 6.34
CA ARG A 321 -15.24 -17.21 6.01
C ARG A 321 -15.53 -15.80 5.50
N ASN A 322 -15.03 -14.76 6.18
CA ASN A 322 -15.29 -13.37 5.80
C ASN A 322 -14.51 -12.95 4.55
N LEU A 323 -13.29 -13.44 4.35
CA LEU A 323 -12.54 -13.25 3.11
C LEU A 323 -13.26 -13.89 1.91
N ASN A 324 -13.89 -15.05 2.09
CA ASN A 324 -14.71 -15.68 1.06
C ASN A 324 -15.94 -14.83 0.69
N ARG A 325 -16.60 -14.18 1.66
CA ARG A 325 -17.71 -13.23 1.40
C ARG A 325 -17.27 -12.07 0.50
N LEU A 326 -16.02 -11.63 0.64
CA LEU A 326 -15.42 -10.58 -0.19
C LEU A 326 -14.90 -11.08 -1.54
N ASN A 327 -15.08 -12.37 -1.87
CA ASN A 327 -14.47 -13.03 -3.03
C ASN A 327 -12.94 -12.88 -3.08
N PHE A 328 -12.30 -12.88 -1.91
CA PHE A 328 -10.86 -12.68 -1.77
C PHE A 328 -10.10 -14.00 -2.04
N THR A 329 -9.22 -13.98 -3.04
CA THR A 329 -8.52 -15.18 -3.52
C THR A 329 -7.25 -15.48 -2.71
N ASP A 330 -6.79 -16.74 -2.73
CA ASP A 330 -5.54 -17.15 -2.07
C ASP A 330 -4.33 -16.29 -2.46
N LYS A 331 -4.24 -15.88 -3.73
CA LYS A 331 -3.17 -15.00 -4.20
C LYS A 331 -3.24 -13.61 -3.57
N GLN A 332 -4.45 -13.08 -3.37
CA GLN A 332 -4.66 -11.81 -2.70
C GLN A 332 -4.36 -11.91 -1.21
N ILE A 333 -4.67 -13.05 -0.56
CA ILE A 333 -4.29 -13.34 0.83
C ILE A 333 -2.77 -13.37 0.97
N GLN A 334 -2.10 -14.12 0.11
CA GLN A 334 -0.63 -14.17 0.10
C GLN A 334 -0.03 -12.78 -0.10
N PHE A 335 -0.54 -12.01 -1.06
CA PHE A 335 -0.11 -10.63 -1.25
C PHE A 335 -0.30 -9.77 0.01
N ALA A 336 -1.46 -9.84 0.65
CA ALA A 336 -1.76 -9.10 1.88
C ALA A 336 -0.77 -9.46 3.02
N VAL A 337 -0.50 -10.75 3.22
CA VAL A 337 0.49 -11.24 4.19
C VAL A 337 1.89 -10.70 3.89
N HIS A 338 2.33 -10.76 2.62
CA HIS A 338 3.63 -10.22 2.22
C HIS A 338 3.72 -8.72 2.45
N LYS A 339 2.66 -7.97 2.13
CA LYS A 339 2.59 -6.52 2.38
C LYS A 339 2.76 -6.23 3.87
N ILE A 340 1.97 -6.86 4.74
CA ILE A 340 2.00 -6.58 6.19
C ILE A 340 3.37 -6.94 6.78
N LYS A 341 3.93 -8.10 6.42
CA LYS A 341 5.28 -8.50 6.87
C LYS A 341 6.35 -7.52 6.40
N ALA A 342 6.26 -7.04 5.17
CA ALA A 342 7.21 -6.08 4.64
C ALA A 342 7.09 -4.71 5.34
N GLU A 343 5.88 -4.26 5.68
CA GLU A 343 5.68 -3.05 6.50
C GLU A 343 6.30 -3.20 7.90
N LYS A 344 6.05 -4.33 8.59
CA LYS A 344 6.67 -4.64 9.89
C LYS A 344 8.19 -4.63 9.81
N LYS A 345 8.74 -5.29 8.78
CA LYS A 345 10.18 -5.36 8.54
C LYS A 345 10.83 -3.98 8.43
N ILE A 346 10.19 -3.01 7.76
CA ILE A 346 10.76 -1.66 7.62
C ILE A 346 10.77 -0.92 8.97
N LEU A 347 9.77 -1.16 9.83
CA LEU A 347 9.72 -0.57 11.16
C LEU A 347 10.73 -1.24 12.11
N GLU A 348 10.89 -2.56 12.03
CA GLU A 348 11.68 -3.35 12.98
C GLU A 348 13.16 -3.51 12.59
N GLU A 349 13.50 -3.56 11.30
CA GLU A 349 14.87 -3.77 10.81
C GLU A 349 15.48 -2.50 10.21
N ILE A 350 16.79 -2.30 10.41
CA ILE A 350 17.54 -1.21 9.77
C ILE A 350 17.64 -1.45 8.26
N MET A 351 16.69 -0.86 7.52
CA MET A 351 16.64 -0.92 6.06
C MET A 351 16.98 0.43 5.43
N THR A 352 17.91 0.42 4.47
CA THR A 352 18.21 1.59 3.63
C THR A 352 17.07 1.88 2.64
N ASP A 353 16.97 3.12 2.19
CA ASP A 353 16.02 3.57 1.17
C ASP A 353 16.09 2.71 -0.11
N SER A 354 17.29 2.22 -0.47
CA SER A 354 17.45 1.34 -1.63
C SER A 354 16.80 -0.03 -1.40
N GLN A 355 16.96 -0.62 -0.22
CA GLN A 355 16.34 -1.90 0.13
C GLN A 355 14.82 -1.78 0.22
N ILE A 356 14.32 -0.67 0.76
CA ILE A 356 12.88 -0.40 0.85
C ILE A 356 12.28 -0.23 -0.55
N LYS A 357 12.95 0.50 -1.45
CA LYS A 357 12.52 0.65 -2.86
C LYS A 357 12.49 -0.68 -3.61
N GLU A 358 13.42 -1.58 -3.34
CA GLU A 358 13.41 -2.90 -3.98
C GLU A 358 12.24 -3.76 -3.47
N THR A 359 12.03 -3.77 -2.15
CA THR A 359 10.88 -4.43 -1.51
C THR A 359 9.55 -3.93 -2.10
N ALA A 360 9.45 -2.62 -2.35
CA ALA A 360 8.28 -2.03 -3.00
C ALA A 360 8.06 -2.59 -4.42
N LYS A 361 9.12 -2.67 -5.25
CA LYS A 361 8.99 -3.25 -6.61
C LYS A 361 8.56 -4.71 -6.58
N GLU A 362 9.12 -5.50 -5.66
CA GLU A 362 8.73 -6.90 -5.47
C GLU A 362 7.24 -7.00 -5.11
N LEU A 363 6.77 -6.19 -4.17
CA LEU A 363 5.35 -6.13 -3.81
C LEU A 363 4.47 -5.72 -4.99
N ALA A 364 4.87 -4.75 -5.83
CA ALA A 364 4.11 -4.40 -7.03
C ALA A 364 4.01 -5.55 -8.03
N ALA A 365 5.07 -6.34 -8.19
CA ALA A 365 5.07 -7.53 -9.04
C ALA A 365 4.11 -8.61 -8.49
N ILE A 366 4.16 -8.86 -7.18
CA ILE A 366 3.25 -9.81 -6.51
C ILE A 366 1.80 -9.31 -6.61
N ALA A 367 1.54 -8.01 -6.38
CA ALA A 367 0.22 -7.40 -6.52
C ALA A 367 -0.36 -7.62 -7.92
N SER A 368 0.46 -7.37 -8.95
CA SER A 368 0.08 -7.55 -10.35
C SER A 368 -0.27 -9.02 -10.65
N GLY A 369 0.55 -9.96 -10.15
CA GLY A 369 0.30 -11.39 -10.29
C GLY A 369 -0.92 -11.92 -9.50
N ALA A 370 -1.28 -11.22 -8.42
CA ALA A 370 -2.45 -11.49 -7.57
C ALA A 370 -3.73 -10.79 -8.04
N GLY A 371 -3.66 -9.88 -9.02
CA GLY A 371 -4.81 -9.09 -9.47
C GLY A 371 -5.26 -8.04 -8.45
N VAL A 372 -4.36 -7.57 -7.59
CA VAL A 372 -4.63 -6.54 -6.58
C VAL A 372 -4.41 -5.16 -7.16
N SER A 373 -5.33 -4.23 -6.87
CA SER A 373 -5.20 -2.87 -7.36
C SER A 373 -4.24 -1.98 -6.59
N LEU A 374 -3.46 -1.17 -7.31
CA LEU A 374 -2.72 -0.07 -6.68
C LEU A 374 -3.70 0.88 -5.96
N GLY A 375 -4.87 1.09 -6.55
CA GLY A 375 -6.00 1.76 -5.89
C GLY A 375 -6.42 1.13 -4.57
N ALA A 376 -6.48 -0.20 -4.48
CA ALA A 376 -6.77 -0.93 -3.24
C ALA A 376 -5.71 -0.66 -2.17
N LEU A 377 -4.45 -0.53 -2.56
CA LEU A 377 -3.42 -0.07 -1.64
C LEU A 377 -3.79 1.35 -1.16
N ALA A 378 -4.03 2.30 -2.06
CA ALA A 378 -4.29 3.69 -1.70
C ALA A 378 -5.49 3.94 -0.73
N ILE A 379 -6.49 3.05 -0.64
CA ILE A 379 -7.73 3.25 0.13
C ILE A 379 -7.47 3.62 1.61
N THR A 380 -6.79 2.78 2.39
CA THR A 380 -6.62 2.99 3.86
C THR A 380 -5.32 3.69 4.25
N GLY A 381 -4.67 4.37 3.29
CA GLY A 381 -3.36 5.00 3.48
C GLY A 381 -3.33 6.25 4.35
N ALA A 382 -2.44 6.24 5.34
CA ALA A 382 -2.06 7.43 6.08
C ALA A 382 -1.28 8.41 5.19
N VAL A 383 -1.84 9.59 4.93
CA VAL A 383 -1.10 10.70 4.33
C VAL A 383 -0.14 11.28 5.37
N GLY A 384 1.02 10.67 5.48
CA GLY A 384 2.22 11.18 6.15
C GLY A 384 3.36 11.13 5.14
N GLY A 385 3.83 12.30 4.71
CA GLY A 385 4.77 12.45 3.60
C GLY A 385 4.09 12.89 2.30
N LEU A 386 4.33 14.14 1.93
CA LEU A 386 3.81 14.81 0.74
C LEU A 386 4.07 14.00 -0.55
N GLY A 387 3.03 13.39 -1.12
CA GLY A 387 3.08 12.77 -2.44
C GLY A 387 1.72 12.25 -2.88
N MET A 388 1.20 12.78 -3.99
CA MET A 388 0.03 12.25 -4.71
C MET A 388 0.42 10.94 -5.42
N GLY A 389 0.69 9.88 -4.67
CA GLY A 389 1.06 8.57 -5.20
C GLY A 389 -0.10 7.57 -5.16
N VAL A 390 -0.13 6.67 -6.13
CA VAL A 390 -1.18 5.65 -6.31
C VAL A 390 -1.09 4.45 -5.32
N THR A 391 -0.31 4.57 -4.25
CA THR A 391 -0.11 3.50 -3.24
C THR A 391 -0.13 4.09 -1.83
N SER A 392 -0.42 3.30 -0.80
CA SER A 392 -0.61 3.75 0.60
C SER A 392 0.51 3.38 1.56
N GLY A 393 0.45 3.98 2.75
CA GLY A 393 1.24 3.58 3.90
C GLY A 393 2.72 3.78 3.67
N LEU A 394 3.52 2.91 4.29
CA LEU A 394 4.97 2.96 4.22
C LEU A 394 5.49 2.82 2.78
N PHE A 395 4.79 2.04 1.95
CA PHE A 395 5.17 1.85 0.55
C PHE A 395 4.83 3.03 -0.36
N ALA A 396 3.87 3.89 0.00
CA ALA A 396 3.60 5.14 -0.72
C ALA A 396 4.85 6.00 -0.88
N LEU A 397 5.63 6.12 0.19
CA LEU A 397 6.90 6.85 0.24
C LEU A 397 7.92 6.21 -0.72
N ALA A 398 8.04 4.88 -0.66
CA ALA A 398 9.00 4.14 -1.46
C ALA A 398 8.71 4.21 -2.97
N PHE A 399 7.45 4.02 -3.37
CA PHE A 399 7.02 4.08 -4.77
C PHE A 399 7.19 5.48 -5.35
N THR A 400 6.75 6.52 -4.63
CA THR A 400 6.88 7.92 -5.06
C THR A 400 8.34 8.35 -5.22
N LEU A 401 9.25 7.83 -4.40
CA LEU A 401 10.69 8.12 -4.48
C LEU A 401 11.42 7.23 -5.50
N SER A 402 10.82 6.14 -5.96
CA SER A 402 11.37 5.27 -7.00
C SER A 402 11.16 5.82 -8.41
N THR A 403 10.14 6.66 -8.62
CA THR A 403 9.81 7.27 -9.91
C THR A 403 10.65 8.49 -10.27
N GLY A 404 11.61 8.86 -9.41
CA GLY A 404 12.58 9.94 -9.67
C GLY A 404 12.10 11.33 -9.27
N THR A 405 10.92 11.45 -8.66
CA THR A 405 10.46 12.67 -8.01
C THR A 405 11.35 12.98 -6.80
N LEU A 406 12.21 13.98 -6.94
CA LEU A 406 13.03 14.54 -5.86
C LEU A 406 12.09 15.16 -4.82
N PHE A 407 11.94 14.49 -3.69
CA PHE A 407 11.26 15.10 -2.56
C PHE A 407 12.23 16.02 -1.82
N VAL A 408 11.94 17.32 -1.85
CA VAL A 408 12.63 18.36 -1.08
C VAL A 408 11.82 18.63 0.18
N GLY A 409 12.39 18.38 1.36
CA GLY A 409 12.06 19.14 2.57
C GLY A 409 11.40 18.37 3.73
N LEU A 410 12.18 18.20 4.81
CA LEU A 410 11.65 18.03 6.16
C LEU A 410 11.00 19.33 6.67
N ALA A 411 9.73 19.28 7.06
CA ALA A 411 9.19 19.89 8.30
C ALA A 411 7.66 19.79 8.38
N ALA A 412 7.12 19.24 9.47
CA ALA A 412 5.96 19.81 10.18
C ALA A 412 5.84 19.26 11.62
N ILE A 413 5.88 20.20 12.58
CA ILE A 413 5.55 20.05 14.01
C ILE A 413 4.03 20.24 14.17
N THR A 414 3.34 19.49 15.05
CA THR A 414 2.51 20.00 16.18
C THR A 414 1.66 18.93 16.92
N SER A 415 1.89 18.88 18.25
CA SER A 415 0.98 18.61 19.40
C SER A 415 0.16 17.31 19.53
N ALA A 416 0.49 16.48 20.55
CA ALA A 416 -0.23 16.36 21.83
C ALA A 416 0.47 15.32 22.74
N GLY A 417 0.73 15.68 24.01
CA GLY A 417 1.12 14.75 25.09
C GLY A 417 2.62 14.39 25.14
N PHE A 418 3.19 14.52 26.35
CA PHE A 418 4.49 14.05 26.87
C PHE A 418 5.60 13.60 25.89
N GLY A 419 6.78 14.24 25.98
CA GLY A 419 8.03 13.73 25.43
C GLY A 419 8.51 14.44 24.17
N VAL A 420 9.73 14.97 24.21
CA VAL A 420 10.26 15.96 23.28
C VAL A 420 11.02 15.28 22.16
N TYR A 421 10.50 15.33 20.92
CA TYR A 421 11.34 15.17 19.72
C TYR A 421 11.35 16.45 18.89
N LYS A 422 12.21 17.40 19.28
CA LYS A 422 12.50 18.60 18.49
C LYS A 422 13.46 18.26 17.35
N GLY A 423 12.91 18.03 16.17
CA GLY A 423 13.47 18.44 14.89
C GLY A 423 14.74 17.75 14.40
N VAL A 424 14.59 16.82 13.47
CA VAL A 424 15.68 16.44 12.57
C VAL A 424 15.88 17.57 11.56
N LYS A 425 17.03 18.25 11.59
CA LYS A 425 17.40 19.24 10.58
C LYS A 425 17.83 18.54 9.29
N TYR A 426 17.23 18.99 8.18
CA TYR A 426 17.69 18.91 6.78
C TYR A 426 19.10 18.33 6.59
N PHE A 427 19.17 17.11 6.06
CA PHE A 427 20.40 16.58 5.50
C PHE A 427 20.44 16.97 4.02
N SER A 428 21.42 17.80 3.64
CA SER A 428 21.75 18.02 2.24
C SER A 428 23.19 17.70 1.98
N GLY A 429 23.38 16.58 1.29
CA GLY A 429 24.63 16.18 0.68
C GLY A 429 25.33 15.09 1.47
N THR A 430 25.20 13.85 1.00
CA THR A 430 26.11 12.72 1.26
C THR A 430 26.23 12.27 2.72
N GLY A 431 25.24 12.61 3.56
CA GLY A 431 25.20 12.21 4.97
C GLY A 431 24.80 10.74 5.17
N GLU A 432 25.30 10.09 6.21
CA GLU A 432 24.93 8.70 6.57
C GLU A 432 23.43 8.53 6.84
N LEU A 433 22.75 9.56 7.33
CA LEU A 433 21.32 9.55 7.64
C LEU A 433 20.40 9.69 6.41
N GLU A 434 20.89 10.25 5.30
CA GLU A 434 20.11 10.32 4.04
C GLU A 434 19.80 8.92 3.48
N LYS A 435 20.57 7.90 3.87
CA LYS A 435 20.35 6.51 3.44
C LYS A 435 19.09 5.87 4.03
N TYR A 436 18.51 6.47 5.07
CA TYR A 436 17.41 5.90 5.85
C TYR A 436 16.18 6.82 5.88
N GLY A 437 16.08 7.78 4.96
CA GLY A 437 15.02 8.79 4.97
C GLY A 437 13.60 8.21 4.94
N ILE A 438 13.37 7.14 4.17
CA ILE A 438 12.07 6.46 4.09
C ILE A 438 11.72 5.81 5.44
N ARG A 439 12.66 5.09 6.04
CA ARG A 439 12.47 4.43 7.35
C ARG A 439 12.21 5.44 8.46
N ILE A 440 12.98 6.53 8.48
CA ILE A 440 12.82 7.60 9.49
C ILE A 440 11.42 8.20 9.41
N GLN A 441 10.93 8.50 8.20
CA GLN A 441 9.57 9.01 8.01
C GLN A 441 8.51 7.98 8.43
N ALA A 442 8.72 6.70 8.10
CA ALA A 442 7.86 5.59 8.50
C ALA A 442 7.63 5.54 10.01
N LEU A 443 8.73 5.55 10.76
CA LEU A 443 8.72 5.44 12.21
C LEU A 443 8.04 6.67 12.83
N GLN A 444 8.34 7.87 12.31
CA GLN A 444 7.68 9.10 12.76
C GLN A 444 6.17 9.08 12.53
N ASP A 445 5.72 8.62 11.36
CA ASP A 445 4.29 8.50 11.06
C ASP A 445 3.61 7.41 11.92
N ASN A 446 4.31 6.30 12.18
CA ASN A 446 3.82 5.23 13.06
C ASN A 446 3.63 5.73 14.51
N ILE A 447 4.64 6.39 15.07
CA ILE A 447 4.59 7.01 16.41
C ILE A 447 3.42 8.01 16.49
N LYS A 448 3.26 8.86 15.46
CA LYS A 448 2.16 9.83 15.41
C LYS A 448 0.79 9.14 15.38
N GLN A 449 0.64 8.06 14.63
CA GLN A 449 -0.59 7.27 14.57
C GLN A 449 -0.92 6.65 15.93
N MET A 450 0.07 6.05 16.59
CA MET A 450 -0.07 5.47 17.94
C MET A 450 -0.50 6.50 18.99
N ARG A 451 0.08 7.71 18.97
CA ARG A 451 -0.34 8.82 19.84
C ARG A 451 -1.78 9.25 19.61
N ILE A 452 -2.21 9.33 18.35
CA ILE A 452 -3.61 9.62 18.01
C ILE A 452 -4.52 8.48 18.47
N ALA A 453 -4.07 7.23 18.33
CA ALA A 453 -4.82 6.05 18.74
C ALA A 453 -5.05 6.03 20.26
N ASN A 454 -4.03 6.35 21.05
CA ASN A 454 -4.14 6.51 22.49
C ASN A 454 -5.17 7.59 22.88
N ASN A 455 -5.25 8.70 22.13
CA ASN A 455 -6.30 9.69 22.37
C ASN A 455 -7.71 9.14 22.12
N TYR A 456 -7.92 8.33 21.06
CA TYR A 456 -9.21 7.67 20.84
C TYR A 456 -9.56 6.70 21.98
N ILE A 457 -8.60 5.90 22.45
CA ILE A 457 -8.80 5.00 23.58
C ILE A 457 -9.20 5.79 24.84
N ILE A 458 -8.54 6.90 25.14
CA ILE A 458 -8.89 7.76 26.28
C ILE A 458 -10.31 8.32 26.12
N GLU A 459 -10.70 8.79 24.93
CA GLU A 459 -12.07 9.25 24.66
C GLU A 459 -13.10 8.14 24.89
N ASP A 460 -12.78 6.91 24.50
CA ASP A 460 -13.66 5.75 24.62
C ASP A 460 -13.78 5.28 26.09
N ILE A 461 -12.68 5.29 26.86
CA ILE A 461 -12.68 5.04 28.31
C ILE A 461 -13.52 6.08 29.03
N ASN A 462 -13.37 7.36 28.68
CA ASN A 462 -14.16 8.44 29.27
C ASN A 462 -15.65 8.26 29.00
N TRP A 463 -16.02 7.87 27.77
CA TRP A 463 -17.40 7.59 27.40
C TRP A 463 -18.00 6.41 28.19
N LEU A 464 -17.26 5.29 28.30
CA LEU A 464 -17.71 4.15 29.12
C LEU A 464 -17.81 4.51 30.60
N SER A 465 -16.89 5.32 31.11
CA SER A 465 -16.88 5.79 32.49
C SER A 465 -18.06 6.72 32.81
N GLU A 466 -18.46 7.57 31.87
CA GLU A 466 -19.68 8.39 31.95
C GLU A 466 -20.93 7.50 31.96
N LYS A 467 -20.99 6.49 31.08
CA LYS A 467 -22.09 5.52 31.04
C LYS A 467 -22.21 4.73 32.35
N LEU A 468 -21.09 4.27 32.91
CA LEU A 468 -21.03 3.64 34.23
C LEU A 468 -21.53 4.57 35.35
N SER A 469 -21.17 5.86 35.30
CA SER A 469 -21.60 6.84 36.30
C SER A 469 -23.10 7.07 36.26
N HIS A 470 -23.69 7.27 35.07
CA HIS A 470 -25.15 7.36 34.91
C HIS A 470 -25.88 6.10 35.35
N PHE A 471 -25.26 4.95 35.13
CA PHE A 471 -25.80 3.69 35.58
C PHE A 471 -25.83 3.57 37.12
N ALA A 472 -24.73 3.94 37.78
CA ALA A 472 -24.65 3.98 39.23
C ALA A 472 -25.67 4.95 39.85
N GLU A 473 -25.94 6.10 39.19
CA GLU A 473 -27.00 7.02 39.60
C GLU A 473 -28.38 6.38 39.49
N LYS A 474 -28.70 5.67 38.39
CA LYS A 474 -29.97 4.96 38.24
C LYS A 474 -30.19 3.93 39.36
N LEU A 475 -29.16 3.17 39.71
CA LEU A 475 -29.21 2.20 40.82
C LEU A 475 -29.49 2.86 42.18
N LYS A 476 -28.89 4.03 42.43
CA LYS A 476 -29.14 4.81 43.65
C LYS A 476 -30.62 5.24 43.76
N HIS A 477 -31.30 5.46 42.63
CA HIS A 477 -32.69 5.89 42.58
C HIS A 477 -33.71 4.74 42.55
N SER A 478 -33.36 3.54 42.07
CA SER A 478 -34.28 2.41 41.94
C SER A 478 -34.44 1.55 43.20
N ASN A 479 -33.54 1.67 44.19
CA ASN A 479 -33.50 0.87 45.43
C ASN A 479 -33.45 -0.67 45.26
N GLU A 480 -33.44 -1.18 44.03
CA GLU A 480 -33.26 -2.59 43.70
C GLU A 480 -32.20 -2.73 42.61
N MET A 481 -31.20 -3.55 42.90
CA MET A 481 -30.20 -4.01 41.93
C MET A 481 -30.71 -5.33 41.35
N SER A 482 -31.26 -5.29 40.13
CA SER A 482 -31.62 -6.51 39.40
C SER A 482 -30.35 -7.21 38.91
N ASN A 483 -30.42 -8.53 38.72
CA ASN A 483 -29.31 -9.29 38.15
C ASN A 483 -28.90 -8.76 36.76
N GLU A 484 -29.88 -8.30 35.97
CA GLU A 484 -29.64 -7.66 34.66
C GLU A 484 -28.76 -6.41 34.79
N LEU A 485 -29.03 -5.58 35.81
CA LEU A 485 -28.26 -4.37 36.04
C LEU A 485 -26.81 -4.67 36.48
N TYR A 486 -26.61 -5.73 37.25
CA TYR A 486 -25.29 -6.17 37.67
C TYR A 486 -24.44 -6.70 36.50
N GLU A 487 -25.05 -7.45 35.58
CA GLU A 487 -24.38 -7.92 34.37
C GLU A 487 -24.02 -6.77 33.42
N GLU A 488 -24.87 -5.74 33.28
CA GLU A 488 -24.54 -4.56 32.47
C GLU A 488 -23.31 -3.79 33.03
N ILE A 489 -23.20 -3.63 34.35
CA ILE A 489 -22.00 -3.04 34.98
C ILE A 489 -20.75 -3.88 34.68
N LYS A 490 -20.83 -5.20 34.82
CA LYS A 490 -19.69 -6.09 34.56
C LYS A 490 -19.20 -5.95 33.13
N ILE A 491 -20.13 -5.91 32.16
CA ILE A 491 -19.80 -5.73 30.74
C ILE A 491 -19.05 -4.41 30.55
N LEU A 492 -19.57 -3.29 31.07
CA LEU A 492 -18.94 -1.97 30.94
C LEU A 492 -17.57 -1.90 31.62
N LEU A 493 -17.40 -2.54 32.79
CA LEU A 493 -16.11 -2.62 33.48
C LEU A 493 -15.10 -3.46 32.70
N SER A 494 -15.53 -4.60 32.15
CA SER A 494 -14.70 -5.47 31.32
C SER A 494 -14.26 -4.74 30.05
N GLN A 495 -15.16 -4.00 29.39
CA GLN A 495 -14.82 -3.16 28.23
C GLN A 495 -13.79 -2.08 28.58
N ASN A 496 -13.93 -1.41 29.73
CA ASN A 496 -12.94 -0.44 30.20
C ASN A 496 -11.56 -1.06 30.46
N GLN A 497 -11.51 -2.28 31.01
CA GLN A 497 -10.24 -3.00 31.21
C GLN A 497 -9.60 -3.39 29.88
N LEU A 498 -10.38 -3.90 28.92
CA LEU A 498 -9.92 -4.23 27.57
C LEU A 498 -9.32 -3.00 26.88
N LEU A 499 -9.97 -1.83 26.99
CA LEU A 499 -9.46 -0.57 26.45
C LEU A 499 -8.14 -0.13 27.09
N ALA A 500 -8.03 -0.25 28.41
CA ALA A 500 -6.78 0.07 29.10
C ALA A 500 -5.64 -0.85 28.64
N SER A 501 -5.91 -2.15 28.49
CA SER A 501 -4.95 -3.11 27.94
C SER A 501 -4.56 -2.80 26.50
N ALA A 502 -5.51 -2.42 25.64
CA ALA A 502 -5.21 -1.98 24.28
C ALA A 502 -4.31 -0.73 24.28
N GLY A 503 -4.57 0.24 25.17
CA GLY A 503 -3.74 1.42 25.33
C GLY A 503 -2.30 1.10 25.73
N THR A 504 -2.10 0.14 26.66
CA THR A 504 -0.77 -0.34 27.04
C THR A 504 -0.03 -0.97 25.85
N LEU A 505 -0.71 -1.79 25.03
CA LEU A 505 -0.09 -2.38 23.84
C LEU A 505 0.36 -1.31 22.83
N ILE A 506 -0.44 -0.25 22.64
CA ILE A 506 -0.08 0.88 21.77
C ILE A 506 1.13 1.63 22.33
N GLU A 507 1.15 1.89 23.64
CA GLU A 507 2.27 2.58 24.30
C GLU A 507 3.58 1.78 24.19
N GLU A 508 3.54 0.46 24.37
CA GLU A 508 4.69 -0.42 24.19
C GLU A 508 5.24 -0.38 22.75
N GLU A 509 4.36 -0.47 21.74
CA GLU A 509 4.76 -0.38 20.32
C GLU A 509 5.24 1.03 19.93
N GLU A 510 4.69 2.09 20.55
CA GLU A 510 5.16 3.47 20.39
C GLU A 510 6.59 3.61 20.88
N LEU A 511 6.88 3.16 22.11
CA LEU A 511 8.22 3.20 22.70
C LEU A 511 9.24 2.40 21.88
N ASN A 512 8.84 1.23 21.36
CA ASN A 512 9.70 0.45 20.47
C ASN A 512 9.97 1.19 19.14
N SER A 513 8.97 1.87 18.58
CA SER A 513 9.14 2.68 17.38
C SER A 513 10.05 3.90 17.62
N GLU A 514 9.96 4.53 18.79
CA GLU A 514 10.87 5.60 19.21
C GLU A 514 12.30 5.11 19.35
N TYR A 515 12.49 3.92 19.93
CA TYR A 515 13.78 3.26 20.02
C TYR A 515 14.39 3.01 18.63
N GLU A 516 13.64 2.42 17.71
CA GLU A 516 14.12 2.16 16.35
C GLU A 516 14.37 3.46 15.57
N LEU A 517 13.58 4.52 15.78
CA LEU A 517 13.81 5.83 15.18
C LEU A 517 15.15 6.42 15.64
N LEU A 518 15.41 6.35 16.94
CA LEU A 518 16.66 6.81 17.53
C LEU A 518 17.86 6.02 17.03
N LYS A 519 17.76 4.70 17.05
CA LYS A 519 18.79 3.78 16.58
C LYS A 519 19.12 4.02 15.10
N THR A 520 18.11 4.26 14.26
CA THR A 520 18.31 4.66 12.85
C THR A 520 18.95 6.03 12.71
N SER A 521 18.67 6.94 13.64
CA SER A 521 19.13 8.33 13.62
C SER A 521 20.56 8.52 14.13
N VAL A 522 21.17 7.50 14.73
CA VAL A 522 22.56 7.53 15.20
C VAL A 522 23.45 6.66 14.29
N PRO A 523 24.72 7.02 14.08
CA PRO A 523 25.60 6.23 13.23
C PRO A 523 25.92 4.89 13.89
N ALA A 524 25.73 3.78 13.19
CA ALA A 524 26.13 2.46 13.70
C ALA A 524 27.65 2.38 13.99
N SER A 525 28.44 3.11 13.20
CA SER A 525 29.89 3.26 13.35
C SER A 525 30.26 4.74 13.36
N LEU A 526 30.81 5.22 14.46
CA LEU A 526 31.23 6.59 14.65
C LEU A 526 32.66 6.78 14.16
N ASN A 527 32.88 7.71 13.23
CA ASN A 527 34.22 8.08 12.80
C ASN A 527 34.92 8.87 13.92
N LEU A 528 35.84 8.21 14.62
CA LEU A 528 36.57 8.76 15.76
C LEU A 528 37.28 10.07 15.44
N SER A 529 37.87 10.17 14.24
CA SER A 529 38.67 11.35 13.89
C SER A 529 37.78 12.57 13.64
N LYS A 530 36.65 12.36 12.95
CA LYS A 530 35.62 13.40 12.76
C LYS A 530 35.00 13.81 14.10
N TYR A 531 34.62 12.83 14.92
CA TYR A 531 34.03 13.05 16.23
C TYR A 531 34.94 13.89 17.14
N ASN A 532 36.20 13.48 17.31
CA ASN A 532 37.16 14.17 18.16
C ASN A 532 37.41 15.62 17.73
N GLU A 533 37.42 15.88 16.41
CA GLU A 533 37.60 17.24 15.90
C GLU A 533 36.39 18.15 16.17
N LEU A 534 35.18 17.61 16.07
CA LEU A 534 33.95 18.35 16.37
C LEU A 534 33.81 18.58 17.87
N LEU A 535 34.06 17.55 18.68
CA LEU A 535 34.00 17.61 20.14
C LEU A 535 34.98 18.61 20.75
N ALA A 536 36.16 18.78 20.15
CA ALA A 536 37.20 19.70 20.65
C ALA A 536 36.72 21.15 20.79
N LYS A 537 35.67 21.54 20.05
CA LYS A 537 35.07 22.88 20.08
C LYS A 537 33.92 23.02 21.08
N ASN A 538 33.46 21.92 21.67
CA ASN A 538 32.33 21.90 22.59
C ASN A 538 32.77 22.23 24.03
N THR A 539 32.01 23.08 24.72
CA THR A 539 32.27 23.49 26.11
C THR A 539 32.08 22.36 27.13
N ASN A 540 31.21 21.39 26.81
CA ASN A 540 30.86 20.24 27.63
C ASN A 540 31.60 18.96 27.22
N LYS A 541 32.73 19.08 26.51
CA LYS A 541 33.45 17.95 25.90
C LYS A 541 33.71 16.75 26.82
N VAL A 542 33.96 16.96 28.11
CA VAL A 542 34.25 15.86 29.06
C VAL A 542 33.01 14.99 29.28
N TYR A 543 31.88 15.63 29.57
CA TYR A 543 30.60 14.95 29.74
C TYR A 543 30.16 14.28 28.44
N ALA A 544 30.27 14.99 27.32
CA ALA A 544 29.90 14.46 26.02
C ALA A 544 30.73 13.23 25.60
N ASP A 545 32.03 13.21 25.91
CA ASP A 545 32.92 12.07 25.64
C ASP A 545 32.56 10.85 26.50
N GLU A 546 32.26 11.06 27.79
CA GLU A 546 31.87 10.00 28.72
C GLU A 546 30.59 9.28 28.25
N VAL A 547 29.56 10.05 27.88
CA VAL A 547 28.30 9.50 27.38
C VAL A 547 28.49 8.73 26.08
N ILE A 548 29.24 9.30 25.12
CA ILE A 548 29.48 8.63 23.82
C ILE A 548 30.27 7.33 24.01
N LYS A 549 31.30 7.31 24.87
CA LYS A 549 32.08 6.10 25.17
C LYS A 549 31.28 5.05 25.95
N LYS A 550 30.22 5.45 26.67
CA LYS A 550 29.32 4.49 27.29
C LYS A 550 28.47 3.77 26.26
N ALA A 551 28.05 4.45 25.18
CA ALA A 551 27.20 3.89 24.13
C ALA A 551 27.98 3.22 22.99
N TYR A 552 29.24 3.58 22.76
CA TYR A 552 30.07 3.04 21.68
C TYR A 552 31.29 2.27 22.18
N VAL A 553 31.62 1.16 21.53
CA VAL A 553 32.77 0.30 21.82
C VAL A 553 33.74 0.24 20.65
N VAL A 554 35.01 -0.03 20.98
CA VAL A 554 36.05 -0.21 19.97
C VAL A 554 35.86 -1.55 19.26
N SER A 555 35.69 -1.50 17.94
CA SER A 555 35.66 -2.67 17.05
C SER A 555 37.08 -3.05 16.62
N GLY A 556 37.58 -4.23 17.01
CA GLY A 556 38.84 -4.79 16.52
C GLY A 556 39.72 -5.48 17.58
N ASP A 557 40.50 -6.47 17.15
CA ASP A 557 41.47 -7.21 17.98
C ASP A 557 42.54 -6.25 18.53
N LEU A 558 42.83 -6.34 19.83
CA LEU A 558 43.71 -5.41 20.55
C LEU A 558 45.19 -5.48 20.11
N ASP A 559 45.53 -6.40 19.20
CA ASP A 559 46.90 -6.73 18.79
C ASP A 559 47.38 -5.99 17.52
N GLU A 560 46.50 -5.37 16.71
CA GLU A 560 46.88 -4.55 15.54
C GLU A 560 46.64 -3.05 15.79
N GLN A 561 47.46 -2.48 16.66
CA GLN A 561 47.32 -1.14 17.24
C GLN A 561 47.67 0.04 16.28
N ASN A 562 47.38 -0.03 14.98
CA ASN A 562 47.81 1.01 14.03
C ASN A 562 46.75 1.76 13.21
N ASP A 563 45.45 1.46 13.29
CA ASP A 563 44.44 2.35 12.65
C ASP A 563 43.02 2.18 13.21
N LEU A 564 42.84 2.50 14.50
CA LEU A 564 41.51 2.63 15.11
C LEU A 564 40.78 3.85 14.52
N SER A 565 40.05 3.61 13.43
CA SER A 565 39.40 4.65 12.63
C SER A 565 37.93 4.87 12.99
N SER A 566 37.28 3.92 13.68
CA SER A 566 35.89 3.99 14.11
C SER A 566 35.59 3.22 15.41
N ILE A 567 34.48 3.56 16.06
CA ILE A 567 33.86 2.82 17.17
C ILE A 567 32.42 2.46 16.82
N GLU A 568 31.91 1.33 17.29
CA GLU A 568 30.58 0.80 16.97
C GLU A 568 29.59 0.98 18.12
N LEU A 569 28.32 1.23 17.79
CA LEU A 569 27.25 1.33 18.78
C LEU A 569 27.03 -0.05 19.44
N LYS A 570 26.91 -0.10 20.77
CA LYS A 570 26.60 -1.36 21.47
C LYS A 570 25.21 -1.88 21.09
N GLU A 571 25.01 -3.19 21.23
CA GLU A 571 23.70 -3.81 20.99
C GLU A 571 22.69 -3.53 22.11
N ASP A 572 23.15 -3.29 23.34
CA ASP A 572 22.35 -3.15 24.56
C ASP A 572 22.09 -1.70 25.00
N VAL A 573 22.27 -0.73 24.12
CA VAL A 573 22.04 0.70 24.42
C VAL A 573 20.55 0.94 24.68
N THR A 574 20.23 1.67 25.75
CA THR A 574 18.84 1.99 26.12
C THR A 574 18.27 3.17 25.31
N LEU A 575 16.94 3.35 25.33
CA LEU A 575 16.27 4.49 24.72
C LEU A 575 16.85 5.83 25.21
N GLU A 576 16.93 6.03 26.53
CA GLU A 576 17.47 7.25 27.16
C GLU A 576 18.94 7.51 26.77
N GLU A 577 19.74 6.45 26.66
CA GLU A 577 21.13 6.56 26.21
C GLU A 577 21.20 7.01 24.76
N LEU A 578 20.37 6.44 23.87
CA LEU A 578 20.29 6.86 22.47
C LEU A 578 19.82 8.30 22.31
N GLU A 579 18.85 8.76 23.11
CA GLU A 579 18.41 10.16 23.12
C GLU A 579 19.56 11.10 23.45
N THR A 580 20.30 10.78 24.51
CA THR A 580 21.42 11.58 24.98
C THR A 580 22.56 11.59 23.96
N VAL A 581 22.90 10.41 23.40
CA VAL A 581 23.89 10.25 22.34
C VAL A 581 23.55 11.11 21.14
N LYS A 582 22.31 11.02 20.64
CA LYS A 582 21.90 11.79 19.47
C LYS A 582 21.94 13.29 19.74
N ALA A 583 21.46 13.75 20.90
CA ALA A 583 21.51 15.15 21.28
C ALA A 583 22.95 15.70 21.29
N ILE A 584 23.89 14.94 21.83
CA ILE A 584 25.33 15.29 21.82
C ILE A 584 25.85 15.37 20.38
N LEU A 585 25.55 14.36 19.54
CA LEU A 585 26.01 14.33 18.15
C LEU A 585 25.45 15.50 17.32
N GLU A 586 24.20 15.89 17.57
CA GLU A 586 23.58 17.08 16.96
C GLU A 586 24.22 18.38 17.46
N GLU A 587 24.46 18.50 18.76
CA GLU A 587 25.07 19.67 19.39
C GLU A 587 26.47 19.95 18.84
N ILE A 588 27.30 18.91 18.68
CA ILE A 588 28.65 19.04 18.09
C ILE A 588 28.63 19.22 16.57
N GLY A 589 27.46 19.16 15.93
CA GLY A 589 27.32 19.29 14.48
C GLY A 589 27.83 18.09 13.69
N TYR A 590 27.74 16.87 14.25
CA TYR A 590 28.22 15.64 13.58
C TYR A 590 27.51 15.39 12.25
N PHE A 591 26.24 15.75 12.16
CA PHE A 591 25.45 15.57 10.94
C PHE A 591 25.41 16.81 10.02
N ASP A 592 26.04 17.93 10.40
CA ASP A 592 26.14 19.14 9.57
C ASP A 592 27.18 18.94 8.47
N THR A 593 26.76 19.02 7.21
CA THR A 593 27.62 18.72 6.05
C THR A 593 28.79 19.69 5.88
N LYS A 594 28.65 20.97 6.29
CA LYS A 594 29.76 21.93 6.24
C LYS A 594 30.75 21.67 7.37
N ALA A 595 30.27 21.50 8.59
CA ALA A 595 31.13 21.25 9.75
C ALA A 595 31.84 19.88 9.63
N ALA A 596 31.13 18.85 9.18
CA ALA A 596 31.63 17.50 8.97
C ALA A 596 32.71 17.45 7.88
N SER A 597 32.48 18.09 6.72
CA SER A 597 33.45 18.09 5.62
C SER A 597 34.75 18.82 6.02
N ILE A 598 34.65 19.93 6.75
CA ILE A 598 35.81 20.66 7.26
C ILE A 598 36.58 19.81 8.29
N ALA A 599 35.87 19.15 9.21
CA ALA A 599 36.48 18.30 10.22
C ALA A 599 37.17 17.08 9.62
N GLN A 600 36.53 16.42 8.64
CA GLN A 600 37.12 15.29 7.94
C GLN A 600 38.35 15.71 7.12
N GLY A 601 38.30 16.86 6.44
CA GLY A 601 39.44 17.42 5.71
C GLY A 601 40.63 17.76 6.61
N LYS A 602 40.38 18.35 7.78
CA LYS A 602 41.43 18.66 8.77
C LYS A 602 42.02 17.42 9.43
N SER A 603 41.20 16.42 9.75
CA SER A 603 41.66 15.10 10.18
C SER A 603 42.59 14.44 9.17
N LEU A 604 42.17 14.38 7.89
CA LEU A 604 42.97 13.79 6.81
C LEU A 604 44.28 14.56 6.60
N ALA A 605 44.25 15.90 6.64
CA ALA A 605 45.44 16.72 6.57
C ALA A 605 46.41 16.45 7.74
N LYS A 606 45.91 16.29 8.97
CA LYS A 606 46.73 15.92 10.14
C LYS A 606 47.36 14.54 10.00
N LYS A 607 46.61 13.53 9.55
CA LYS A 607 47.13 12.17 9.28
C LYS A 607 48.19 12.19 8.15
N GLY A 608 47.93 12.94 7.08
CA GLY A 608 48.88 13.12 5.98
C GLY A 608 50.17 13.81 6.42
N PHE A 609 50.07 14.85 7.26
CA PHE A 609 51.23 15.56 7.81
C PHE A 609 52.01 14.73 8.83
N SER A 610 51.34 13.91 9.65
CA SER A 610 52.02 13.00 10.58
C SER A 610 52.76 11.87 9.85
N ASN A 611 52.18 11.33 8.78
CA ASN A 611 52.81 10.30 7.96
C ASN A 611 53.99 10.88 7.15
N PHE A 612 53.83 12.09 6.62
CA PHE A 612 54.94 12.83 6.00
C PHE A 612 56.07 13.10 7.00
N LYS A 613 55.74 13.56 8.22
CA LYS A 613 56.72 13.79 9.30
C LYS A 613 57.44 12.51 9.74
N LYS A 614 56.73 11.38 9.89
CA LYS A 614 57.33 10.06 10.17
C LYS A 614 58.23 9.58 9.03
N SER A 615 57.83 9.80 7.78
CA SER A 615 58.63 9.43 6.60
C SER A 615 59.86 10.33 6.39
N PHE A 616 59.84 11.57 6.89
CA PHE A 616 60.91 12.55 6.67
C PHE A 616 61.86 12.69 7.87
N LEU A 617 61.40 12.36 9.09
CA LEU A 617 62.20 12.42 10.33
C LEU A 617 62.46 11.04 10.95
N GLY A 618 61.94 9.95 10.38
CA GLY A 618 62.17 8.57 10.83
C GLY A 618 63.28 7.83 10.08
N GLY A 619 64.05 8.54 9.25
CA GLY A 619 65.30 8.02 8.70
C GLY A 619 66.44 8.28 9.66
N GLU A 620 66.90 7.22 10.32
CA GLU A 620 68.11 7.11 11.13
C GLU A 620 68.08 7.74 12.54
N ASP A 621 67.97 6.89 13.55
CA ASP A 621 69.00 6.81 14.59
C ASP A 621 69.35 5.31 14.78
N PHE A 622 70.48 4.92 14.17
CA PHE A 622 71.23 3.72 14.54
C PHE A 622 72.25 4.15 15.61
N GLU A 623 71.97 3.85 16.87
CA GLU A 623 72.85 3.25 17.91
C GLU A 623 72.20 3.32 19.29
#